data_AF-A0A8D5U908-F1
#
_entry.id   AF-A0A8D5U908-F1
#
_cell.length_a   1.000
_cell.length_b   1.000
_cell.length_c   1.000
_cell.angle_alpha   90.00
_cell.angle_beta   90.00
_cell.angle_gamma   90.00
#
_symmetry.space_group_name_H-M   'P 1'
#
loop_
_entity.id
_entity.type
_entity.pdbx_description
1 polymer ?
#
loop_
_entity_poly.entity_id
_entity_poly.type
_entity_poly.pdbx_seq_one_letter_code
_entity_poly.pdbx_strand_id
1 'polypeptide(L)'
;MITIPDIPKSEIVYAIVTFLLGLLIGYLVKNIVKIGVVILAIIILLVVAGVISPHTILSFVQSTASTAIPEAEKYANEAITYIPYNSLIFIIGFVLGLIKG
;
A
#
# COMPACT_ATOMS: atom_id res chain seq x y z
N MET A 1 -14.40 -3.36 -45.61
CA MET A 1 -14.85 -4.15 -44.45
C MET A 1 -14.00 -3.70 -43.27
N ILE A 2 -14.62 -3.16 -42.21
CA ILE A 2 -13.90 -2.78 -40.99
C ILE A 2 -13.76 -4.06 -40.17
N THR A 3 -12.54 -4.60 -40.07
CA THR A 3 -12.22 -5.68 -39.13
C THR A 3 -12.26 -5.10 -37.73
N ILE A 4 -13.31 -5.42 -36.97
CA ILE A 4 -13.33 -5.19 -35.53
C ILE A 4 -12.31 -6.17 -34.95
N PRO A 5 -11.26 -5.70 -34.27
CA PRO A 5 -10.28 -6.60 -33.67
C PRO A 5 -10.98 -7.46 -32.60
N ASP A 6 -10.90 -8.78 -32.77
CA ASP A 6 -11.29 -9.73 -31.73
C ASP A 6 -10.32 -9.55 -30.56
N ILE A 7 -10.80 -8.97 -29.46
CA ILE A 7 -10.02 -8.87 -28.23
C ILE A 7 -9.85 -10.30 -27.70
N PRO A 8 -8.62 -10.82 -27.64
CA PRO A 8 -8.41 -12.18 -27.18
C PRO A 8 -8.79 -12.28 -25.71
N LYS A 9 -9.50 -13.35 -25.34
CA LYS A 9 -9.99 -13.58 -23.97
C LYS A 9 -8.87 -13.47 -22.91
N SER A 10 -7.64 -13.80 -23.28
CA SER A 10 -6.45 -13.66 -22.43
C SER A 10 -6.15 -12.22 -22.01
N GLU A 11 -6.35 -11.23 -22.89
CA GLU A 11 -6.13 -9.82 -22.57
C GLU A 11 -7.17 -9.30 -21.57
N ILE A 12 -8.43 -9.72 -21.74
CA ILE A 12 -9.51 -9.38 -20.81
C ILE A 12 -9.24 -9.98 -19.43
N VAL A 13 -8.84 -11.25 -19.37
CA VAL A 13 -8.50 -11.93 -18.10
C VAL A 13 -7.31 -11.24 -17.43
N TYR A 14 -6.25 -10.93 -18.18
CA TYR A 14 -5.09 -10.21 -17.65
C TYR A 14 -5.47 -8.84 -17.09
N ALA A 15 -6.30 -8.07 -17.81
CA ALA A 15 -6.78 -6.77 -17.36
C ALA A 15 -7.58 -6.87 -16.05
N ILE A 16 -8.50 -7.84 -15.94
CA ILE A 16 -9.30 -8.06 -14.74
C ILE A 16 -8.40 -8.43 -13.55
N VAL A 17 -7.49 -9.39 -13.73
CA VAL A 17 -6.57 -9.80 -12.65
C VAL A 17 -5.70 -8.62 -12.20
N THR A 18 -5.14 -7.87 -13.16
CA THR A 18 -4.33 -6.68 -12.90
C THR A 18 -5.11 -5.62 -12.12
N PHE A 19 -6.36 -5.37 -12.52
CA PHE A 19 -7.25 -4.43 -11.82
C PHE A 19 -7.54 -4.89 -10.39
N LEU A 20 -7.90 -6.16 -10.20
CA LEU A 20 -8.23 -6.71 -8.89
C LEU A 20 -7.01 -6.71 -7.95
N LEU A 21 -5.81 -7.02 -8.45
CA LEU A 21 -4.58 -6.89 -7.67
C LEU A 21 -4.38 -5.45 -7.20
N GLY A 22 -4.53 -4.48 -8.11
CA GLY A 22 -4.50 -3.06 -7.74
C GLY A 22 -5.51 -2.75 -6.63
N LEU A 23 -6.77 -3.11 -6.84
CA LEU A 23 -7.87 -2.86 -5.90
C LEU A 23 -7.60 -3.44 -4.51
N LEU A 24 -7.17 -4.69 -4.43
CA LEU A 24 -6.89 -5.39 -3.18
C LEU A 24 -5.68 -4.77 -2.45
N ILE A 25 -4.60 -4.47 -3.16
CA ILE A 25 -3.43 -3.83 -2.56
C ILE A 25 -3.79 -2.43 -2.06
N GLY A 26 -4.55 -1.66 -2.84
CA GLY A 26 -5.04 -0.34 -2.43
C GLY A 26 -5.88 -0.40 -1.16
N TYR A 27 -6.80 -1.38 -1.07
CA TYR A 27 -7.59 -1.64 0.13
C TYR A 27 -6.70 -1.96 1.35
N LEU A 28 -5.70 -2.83 1.19
CA LEU A 28 -4.77 -3.17 2.28
C LEU A 28 -4.00 -1.95 2.78
N VAL A 29 -3.42 -1.16 1.85
CA VAL A 29 -2.67 0.06 2.20
C VAL A 29 -3.56 1.05 2.95
N LYS A 30 -4.81 1.24 2.51
CA LYS A 30 -5.77 2.12 3.18
C LYS A 30 -6.00 1.73 4.64
N ASN A 31 -6.15 0.44 4.91
CA ASN A 31 -6.38 -0.06 6.26
C ASN A 31 -5.14 0.10 7.16
N ILE A 32 -3.94 -0.15 6.62
CA ILE A 32 -2.68 0.10 7.34
C ILE A 32 -2.55 1.59 7.71
N VAL A 33 -2.84 2.50 6.77
CA VAL A 33 -2.79 3.95 7.03
C VAL A 33 -3.83 4.36 8.08
N LYS A 34 -5.06 3.84 8.01
CA LYS A 34 -6.11 4.11 9.03
C LYS A 34 -5.61 3.71 10.43
N ILE A 35 -5.06 2.52 10.57
CA ILE A 35 -4.51 2.03 11.84
C ILE A 35 -3.35 2.93 12.29
N GLY A 36 -2.44 3.28 11.40
CA GLY A 36 -1.30 4.16 11.69
C GLY A 36 -1.74 5.54 12.21
N VAL A 37 -2.78 6.14 11.64
CA VAL A 37 -3.34 7.42 12.12
C VAL A 37 -3.93 7.28 13.53
N VAL A 38 -4.64 6.19 13.82
CA VAL A 38 -5.17 5.93 15.16
C VAL A 38 -4.03 5.77 16.18
N ILE A 39 -2.99 5.01 15.84
CA ILE A 39 -1.80 4.86 16.68
C ILE A 39 -1.13 6.21 16.93
N LEU A 40 -0.97 7.03 15.89
CA LEU A 40 -0.39 8.36 16.01
C LEU A 40 -1.21 9.25 16.96
N ALA A 41 -2.53 9.23 16.86
CA ALA A 41 -3.40 9.97 17.77
C ALA A 41 -3.24 9.52 19.22
N ILE A 42 -3.15 8.21 19.47
CA ILE A 42 -2.88 7.66 20.81
C ILE A 42 -1.53 8.16 21.34
N ILE A 43 -0.48 8.10 20.53
CA ILE A 43 0.85 8.58 20.91
C ILE A 43 0.80 10.06 21.32
N ILE A 44 0.12 10.90 20.55
CA ILE A 44 -0.04 12.33 20.87
C ILE A 44 -0.73 12.51 22.23
N LEU A 45 -1.82 11.77 22.49
CA LEU A 45 -2.51 11.82 23.78
C LEU A 45 -1.59 11.41 24.95
N LEU A 46 -0.77 10.37 24.77
CA LEU A 46 0.18 9.91 25.79
C LEU A 46 1.28 10.94 26.06
N VAL A 47 1.74 11.66 25.04
CA VAL A 47 2.71 12.76 25.19
C VAL A 47 2.09 13.91 25.97
N VAL A 48 0.87 14.33 25.61
CA VAL A 48 0.17 15.42 26.30
C VAL A 48 -0.14 15.06 27.76
N ALA A 49 -0.46 13.80 28.03
CA ALA A 49 -0.67 13.29 29.39
C ALA A 49 0.63 13.14 30.20
N GLY A 50 1.80 13.36 29.60
CA GLY A 50 3.10 13.22 30.26
C GLY A 50 3.54 11.77 30.52
N VAL A 51 2.86 10.80 29.91
CA VAL A 51 3.17 9.36 30.08
C VAL A 51 4.42 8.98 29.29
N ILE A 52 4.61 9.58 28.10
CA ILE A 52 5.74 9.28 27.21
C ILE A 52 6.41 10.59 26.78
N SER A 53 7.75 10.62 26.76
CA SER A 53 8.50 11.77 26.24
C SER A 53 8.63 11.73 24.71
N PRO A 54 8.65 12.89 24.02
CA PRO A 54 8.88 12.95 22.58
C PRO A 54 10.19 12.26 22.15
N HIS A 55 11.24 12.36 22.97
CA HIS A 55 12.53 11.75 22.67
C HIS A 55 12.46 10.22 22.68
N THR A 56 11.66 9.62 23.58
CA THR A 56 11.45 8.18 23.63
C THR A 56 10.84 7.69 22.32
N ILE A 57 9.82 8.39 21.80
CA ILE A 57 9.17 8.04 20.53
C ILE A 57 10.17 8.16 19.38
N LEU A 58 10.93 9.26 19.32
CA LEU A 58 11.90 9.47 18.25
C LEU A 58 12.98 8.37 18.23
N SER A 59 13.51 8.01 19.40
CA SER A 59 14.51 6.94 19.54
C SER A 59 13.95 5.55 19.14
N PHE A 60 12.68 5.28 19.47
CA PHE A 60 12.02 4.04 19.08
C PHE A 60 11.81 3.98 17.56
N VAL A 61 11.30 5.05 16.96
CA VAL A 61 11.11 5.13 15.51
C VAL A 61 12.45 5.00 14.79
N GLN A 62 13.49 5.68 15.24
CA GLN A 62 14.80 5.67 14.59
C GLN A 62 15.48 4.30 14.67
N SER A 63 15.42 3.64 15.83
CA SER A 63 15.97 2.28 15.99
C SER A 63 15.19 1.25 15.18
N THR A 64 13.85 1.29 15.23
CA THR A 64 12.99 0.39 14.45
C THR A 64 13.16 0.61 12.96
N ALA A 65 13.18 1.86 12.50
CA ALA A 65 13.37 2.22 11.10
C ALA A 65 14.69 1.69 10.55
N SER A 66 15.77 1.82 11.32
CA SER A 66 17.11 1.39 10.89
C SER A 66 17.20 -0.12 10.64
N THR A 67 16.37 -0.93 11.31
CA THR A 67 16.37 -2.39 11.15
C THR A 67 15.26 -2.87 10.23
N ALA A 68 14.04 -2.34 10.39
CA ALA A 68 12.86 -2.83 9.69
C ALA A 68 12.73 -2.30 8.25
N ILE A 69 13.20 -1.06 7.97
CA ILE A 69 13.09 -0.49 6.61
C ILE A 69 13.91 -1.28 5.60
N PRO A 70 15.21 -1.58 5.82
CA PRO A 70 16.00 -2.33 4.84
C PRO A 70 15.44 -3.73 4.56
N GLU A 71 14.93 -4.40 5.59
CA GLU A 71 14.30 -5.70 5.45
C GLU A 71 12.98 -5.61 4.67
N ALA A 72 12.14 -4.63 4.99
CA ALA A 72 10.90 -4.37 4.26
C ALA A 72 11.16 -3.98 2.80
N GLU A 73 12.18 -3.16 2.53
CA GLU A 73 12.60 -2.80 1.16
C GLU A 73 13.05 -4.03 0.37
N LYS A 74 13.79 -4.95 0.99
CA LYS A 74 14.17 -6.22 0.35
C LYS A 74 12.93 -7.01 -0.08
N TYR A 75 11.98 -7.25 0.83
CA TYR A 75 10.75 -7.97 0.49
C TYR A 75 9.89 -7.21 -0.53
N ALA A 76 9.84 -5.89 -0.45
CA ALA A 76 9.13 -5.06 -1.42
C ALA A 76 9.75 -5.18 -2.82
N ASN A 77 11.07 -5.16 -2.93
CA ASN A 77 11.79 -5.34 -4.20
C ASN A 77 11.60 -6.74 -4.79
N GLU A 78 11.44 -7.77 -3.98
CA GLU A 78 11.05 -9.10 -4.45
C GLU A 78 9.59 -9.11 -4.94
N ALA A 79 8.67 -8.53 -4.15
CA ALA A 79 7.24 -8.51 -4.44
C ALA A 79 6.90 -7.66 -5.67
N ILE A 80 7.60 -6.54 -5.90
CA ILE A 80 7.29 -5.60 -6.99
C ILE A 80 7.48 -6.24 -8.37
N THR A 81 8.26 -7.31 -8.48
CA THR A 81 8.43 -8.09 -9.72
C THR A 81 7.13 -8.80 -10.17
N TYR A 82 6.23 -9.09 -9.23
CA TYR A 82 4.94 -9.73 -9.49
C TYR A 82 3.79 -8.72 -9.65
N ILE A 83 4.04 -7.45 -9.34
CA ILE A 83 3.03 -6.41 -9.33
C ILE A 83 3.18 -5.58 -10.61
N PRO A 84 2.13 -5.47 -11.46
CA PRO A 84 2.17 -4.64 -12.65
C PRO A 84 1.99 -3.15 -12.31
N TYR A 85 2.89 -2.58 -11.51
CA TYR A 85 2.75 -1.22 -10.96
C TYR A 85 2.79 -0.10 -12.02
N ASN A 86 3.41 -0.36 -13.18
CA ASN A 86 3.39 0.54 -14.34
C ASN A 86 2.12 0.42 -15.20
N SER A 87 1.21 -0.52 -14.90
CA SER A 87 -0.04 -0.68 -15.65
C SER A 87 -1.07 0.36 -15.21
N LEU A 88 -1.65 1.08 -16.16
CA LEU A 88 -2.73 2.03 -15.87
C LEU A 88 -3.94 1.33 -15.23
N ILE A 89 -4.25 0.11 -15.65
CA ILE A 89 -5.36 -0.68 -15.11
C ILE A 89 -5.12 -1.02 -13.63
N PHE A 90 -3.87 -1.38 -13.28
CA PHE A 90 -3.47 -1.60 -11.90
C PHE A 90 -3.63 -0.33 -11.08
N ILE A 91 -3.11 0.80 -11.57
CA ILE A 91 -3.14 2.10 -10.89
C ILE A 91 -4.59 2.52 -10.62
N ILE A 92 -5.49 2.37 -11.60
CA ILE A 92 -6.91 2.67 -11.41
C ILE A 92 -7.51 1.79 -10.30
N GLY A 93 -7.27 0.48 -10.35
CA GLY A 93 -7.70 -0.44 -9.30
C GLY A 93 -7.17 0.00 -7.93
N PHE A 94 -5.88 0.28 -7.84
CA PHE A 94 -5.20 0.72 -6.62
C PHE A 94 -5.78 2.00 -6.03
N VAL A 95 -5.95 3.04 -6.84
CA VAL A 95 -6.55 4.31 -6.41
C VAL A 95 -7.99 4.10 -5.94
N LEU A 96 -8.79 3.29 -6.65
CA LEU A 96 -10.14 2.97 -6.21
C LEU A 96 -10.14 2.21 -4.89
N GLY A 97 -9.19 1.29 -4.68
CA GLY A 97 -9.01 0.55 -3.44
C GLY A 97 -8.65 1.47 -2.28
N LEU A 98 -7.80 2.47 -2.52
CA LEU A 98 -7.43 3.48 -1.51
C LEU A 98 -8.61 4.37 -1.08
N ILE A 99 -9.48 4.72 -2.03
CA ILE A 99 -10.60 5.64 -1.79
C ILE A 99 -11.79 4.92 -1.17
N LYS A 100 -12.12 3.72 -1.66
CA LYS A 100 -13.31 2.96 -1.26
C LYS A 100 -13.05 1.95 -0.14
N GLY A 101 -11.79 1.65 0.17
CA GLY A 101 -11.38 0.74 1.25
C GLY A 101 -11.27 1.34 2.64
#